data_AF-A0A811QPB9-F1
#
_entry.id   AF-A0A811QPB9-F1
#
_cell.length_a   1.000
_cell.length_b   1.000
_cell.length_c   1.000
_cell.angle_alpha   90.00
_cell.angle_beta   90.00
_cell.angle_gamma   90.00
#
_symmetry.space_group_name_H-M   'P 1'
#
loop_
_entity.id
_entity.type
_entity.pdbx_description
1 polymer ?
#
loop_
_entity_poly.entity_id
_entity_poly.type
_entity_poly.pdbx_seq_one_letter_code
_entity_poly.pdbx_strand_id
1 'polypeptide(L)'
;MRRRLLDMIHRFYLDAISRLPPAEFRRTTGLARGLFIGGHCFGPLHPVHNIVVNSIWYGAAFPVRRPAGSDDEDEANALLSTDGIARICHRSLDGLVAALRDLCPSLSNGDALWRLFSTSADLTAAVALANGVSKSSALRVVAPQGHAAFHLAALVAQHPDPTAFAHFASSALPSINGQHNIVQLLLMKHALATRHINYLSKVLVPSSPNGPSVAPLMLSAQVLDCIASQRQQFKGIGKQVVNVVNMALQEYTQRSGEQLTLHSVCGASLLKEEGLKNCYHINFLACHVGSGSGVGAPVLFFTEAIILSCDETDISLCVPVDPVTDIGCCFACESNRKKVVHPFYDEYLGGREFQEDEVDYGNDFPSPLDVDYIFFYADRDRAFANYLWRETTDR
;
A
#
# COMPACT_ATOMS: atom_id res chain seq x y z
N MET A 1 3.54 11.70 -17.29
CA MET A 1 4.71 11.24 -16.47
C MET A 1 4.37 10.88 -15.02
N ARG A 2 3.75 11.78 -14.23
CA ARG A 2 3.34 11.47 -12.83
C ARG A 2 2.46 10.22 -12.75
N ARG A 3 1.46 10.10 -13.63
CA ARG A 3 0.59 8.93 -13.79
C ARG A 3 1.38 7.62 -13.96
N ARG A 4 2.27 7.56 -14.96
CA ARG A 4 3.12 6.37 -15.21
C ARG A 4 4.01 6.00 -14.02
N LEU A 5 4.49 7.00 -13.27
CA LEU A 5 5.24 6.78 -12.03
C LEU A 5 4.35 6.22 -10.92
N LEU A 6 3.11 6.70 -10.76
CA LEU A 6 2.15 6.15 -9.83
C LEU A 6 1.81 4.70 -10.18
N ASP A 7 1.66 4.37 -11.46
CA ASP A 7 1.43 2.99 -11.89
C ASP A 7 2.66 2.12 -11.58
N MET A 8 3.87 2.63 -11.77
CA MET A 8 5.09 1.95 -11.34
C MET A 8 5.16 1.72 -9.82
N ILE A 9 4.84 2.73 -9.03
CA ILE A 9 4.82 2.64 -7.57
C ILE A 9 3.73 1.65 -7.10
N HIS A 10 2.55 1.68 -7.71
CA HIS A 10 1.47 0.74 -7.43
C HIS A 10 1.94 -0.70 -7.61
N ARG A 11 2.71 -0.98 -8.68
CA ARG A 11 3.31 -2.31 -8.91
C ARG A 11 4.28 -2.72 -7.81
N PHE A 12 5.06 -1.79 -7.26
CA PHE A 12 5.90 -2.07 -6.10
C PHE A 12 5.09 -2.41 -4.85
N TYR A 13 3.93 -1.79 -4.65
CA TYR A 13 3.02 -2.15 -3.56
C TYR A 13 2.40 -3.53 -3.75
N LEU A 14 1.95 -3.86 -4.96
CA LEU A 14 1.43 -5.20 -5.27
C LEU A 14 2.49 -6.28 -5.08
N ASP A 15 3.73 -6.05 -5.57
CA ASP A 15 4.86 -6.93 -5.32
C ASP A 15 5.09 -7.07 -3.81
N ALA A 16 5.26 -5.95 -3.07
CA ALA A 16 5.48 -6.00 -1.63
C ALA A 16 4.38 -6.74 -0.86
N ILE A 17 3.10 -6.57 -1.21
CA ILE A 17 1.97 -7.31 -0.62
C ILE A 17 2.12 -8.81 -0.89
N SER A 18 2.48 -9.20 -2.12
CA SER A 18 2.71 -10.61 -2.49
C SER A 18 3.83 -11.26 -1.67
N ARG A 19 4.79 -10.46 -1.18
CA ARG A 19 5.89 -10.93 -0.33
C ARG A 19 5.49 -11.14 1.12
N LEU A 20 4.38 -10.55 1.59
CA LEU A 20 3.95 -10.66 2.98
C LEU A 20 3.13 -11.94 3.22
N PRO A 21 3.29 -12.61 4.37
CA PRO A 21 2.54 -13.83 4.66
C PRO A 21 1.05 -13.50 4.86
N PRO A 22 0.13 -14.10 4.08
CA PRO A 22 -1.27 -13.72 4.07
C PRO A 22 -1.95 -13.88 5.45
N ALA A 23 -1.59 -14.88 6.23
CA ALA A 23 -2.17 -15.10 7.56
C ALA A 23 -1.80 -14.00 8.57
N GLU A 24 -0.55 -13.53 8.55
CA GLU A 24 -0.08 -12.47 9.44
C GLU A 24 -0.62 -11.11 9.00
N PHE A 25 -0.64 -10.89 7.69
CA PHE A 25 -1.12 -9.67 7.08
C PHE A 25 -2.63 -9.46 7.32
N ARG A 26 -3.41 -10.55 7.32
CA ARG A 26 -4.84 -10.55 7.68
C ARG A 26 -5.09 -10.46 9.19
N ARG A 27 -4.30 -11.16 10.02
CA ARG A 27 -4.57 -11.25 11.47
C ARG A 27 -4.07 -10.04 12.25
N THR A 28 -2.93 -9.49 11.85
CA THR A 28 -2.23 -8.46 12.63
C THR A 28 -2.49 -7.09 12.02
N THR A 29 -3.41 -6.32 12.60
CA THR A 29 -3.64 -4.92 12.20
C THR A 29 -2.37 -4.07 12.24
N GLY A 30 -1.35 -4.48 13.01
CA GLY A 30 -0.04 -3.84 13.01
C GLY A 30 0.67 -3.86 11.66
N LEU A 31 0.62 -4.97 10.91
CA LEU A 31 1.34 -5.08 9.63
C LEU A 31 0.57 -4.38 8.49
N ALA A 32 -0.76 -4.54 8.43
CA ALA A 32 -1.59 -3.80 7.49
C ALA A 32 -1.51 -2.28 7.73
N ARG A 33 -1.60 -1.82 8.98
CA ARG A 33 -1.36 -0.42 9.34
C ARG A 33 0.07 0.01 9.01
N GLY A 34 1.04 -0.87 9.26
CA GLY A 34 2.42 -0.74 8.80
C GLY A 34 2.50 -0.34 7.34
N LEU A 35 1.85 -1.11 6.46
CA LEU A 35 1.83 -0.87 5.02
C LEU A 35 1.21 0.47 4.63
N PHE A 36 0.01 0.78 5.14
CA PHE A 36 -0.76 1.95 4.68
C PHE A 36 -0.38 3.27 5.32
N ILE A 37 0.40 3.24 6.41
CA ILE A 37 0.79 4.43 7.16
C ILE A 37 2.30 4.67 7.13
N GLY A 38 3.10 3.63 7.33
CA GLY A 38 4.56 3.74 7.40
C GLY A 38 5.31 3.13 6.22
N GLY A 39 4.66 2.29 5.41
CA GLY A 39 5.24 1.48 4.35
C GLY A 39 5.60 2.25 3.08
N HIS A 40 6.19 3.42 3.19
CA HIS A 40 6.58 4.23 2.05
C HIS A 40 7.69 3.57 1.21
N CYS A 41 7.68 3.81 -0.11
CA CYS A 41 8.66 3.21 -1.02
C CYS A 41 9.99 3.97 -1.11
N PHE A 42 10.11 5.16 -0.51
CA PHE A 42 11.38 5.88 -0.39
C PHE A 42 12.23 5.37 0.78
N GLY A 43 13.55 5.51 0.65
CA GLY A 43 14.52 5.01 1.61
C GLY A 43 15.83 4.63 0.93
N PRO A 44 16.77 4.03 1.69
CA PRO A 44 18.09 3.67 1.17
C PRO A 44 18.09 2.38 0.32
N LEU A 45 17.00 1.60 0.30
CA LEU A 45 16.91 0.33 -0.42
C LEU A 45 16.15 0.49 -1.75
N HIS A 46 16.05 -0.61 -2.50
CA HIS A 46 15.13 -0.72 -3.64
C HIS A 46 13.67 -0.45 -3.19
N PRO A 47 12.82 0.20 -4.01
CA PRO A 47 11.47 0.61 -3.60
C PRO A 47 10.63 -0.49 -2.94
N VAL A 48 10.59 -1.69 -3.52
CA VAL A 48 9.87 -2.84 -2.93
C VAL A 48 10.41 -3.23 -1.54
N HIS A 49 11.73 -3.21 -1.36
CA HIS A 49 12.35 -3.55 -0.08
C HIS A 49 12.11 -2.45 0.97
N ASN A 50 12.09 -1.18 0.56
CA ASN A 50 11.68 -0.08 1.44
C ASN A 50 10.23 -0.29 1.91
N ILE A 51 9.29 -0.62 1.01
CA ILE A 51 7.89 -0.88 1.39
C ILE A 51 7.84 -1.98 2.47
N VAL A 52 8.46 -3.13 2.22
CA VAL A 52 8.43 -4.27 3.17
C VAL A 52 9.07 -3.91 4.51
N VAL A 53 10.28 -3.33 4.50
CA VAL A 53 11.02 -3.00 5.73
C VAL A 53 10.33 -1.90 6.53
N ASN A 54 9.90 -0.83 5.86
CA ASN A 54 9.24 0.30 6.50
C ASN A 54 7.88 -0.12 7.10
N SER A 55 7.15 -1.02 6.41
CA SER A 55 5.89 -1.58 6.92
C SER A 55 6.10 -2.38 8.22
N ILE A 56 7.09 -3.28 8.23
CA ILE A 56 7.39 -4.11 9.39
C ILE A 56 7.93 -3.26 10.54
N TRP A 57 8.86 -2.35 10.25
CA TRP A 57 9.40 -1.43 11.24
C TRP A 57 8.30 -0.59 11.88
N TYR A 58 7.44 0.04 11.07
CA TYR A 58 6.38 0.90 11.60
C TYR A 58 5.38 0.10 12.44
N GLY A 59 4.96 -1.07 11.98
CA GLY A 59 4.06 -1.95 12.72
C GLY A 59 4.63 -2.40 14.07
N ALA A 60 5.96 -2.60 14.15
CA ALA A 60 6.66 -3.01 15.37
C ALA A 60 7.02 -1.85 16.30
N ALA A 61 7.42 -0.69 15.76
CA ALA A 61 7.85 0.49 16.52
C ALA A 61 6.66 1.28 17.10
N PHE A 62 5.50 1.23 16.42
CA PHE A 62 4.29 1.93 16.82
C PHE A 62 3.12 0.96 17.03
N PRO A 63 3.25 -0.01 17.95
CA PRO A 63 2.21 -1.02 18.14
C PRO A 63 0.93 -0.35 18.65
N VAL A 64 -0.18 -0.83 18.13
CA VAL A 64 -1.52 -0.47 18.59
C VAL A 64 -1.82 -1.31 19.83
N ARG A 65 -2.12 -0.66 20.96
CA ARG A 65 -2.67 -1.34 22.14
C ARG A 65 -4.18 -1.46 21.98
N ARG A 66 -4.68 -2.66 21.70
CA ARG A 66 -6.13 -2.93 21.79
C ARG A 66 -6.53 -3.15 23.26
N PRO A 67 -7.72 -2.70 23.68
CA PRO A 67 -8.31 -3.18 24.92
C PRO A 67 -8.45 -4.70 24.87
N ALA A 68 -8.05 -5.38 25.95
CA ALA A 68 -8.19 -6.83 26.06
C ALA A 68 -9.67 -7.23 25.89
N GLY A 69 -9.96 -8.21 25.02
CA GLY A 69 -11.31 -8.75 24.80
C GLY A 69 -12.02 -8.35 23.50
N SER A 70 -11.36 -7.68 22.56
CA SER A 70 -11.88 -7.45 21.19
C SER A 70 -11.25 -8.43 20.20
N ASP A 71 -11.52 -9.72 20.40
CA ASP A 71 -11.19 -10.79 19.46
C ASP A 71 -12.22 -10.79 18.32
N ASP A 72 -12.22 -9.73 17.51
CA ASP A 72 -12.85 -9.78 16.19
C ASP A 72 -11.87 -10.48 15.24
N GLU A 73 -11.79 -11.81 15.36
CA GLU A 73 -11.24 -12.68 14.31
C GLU A 73 -12.22 -12.69 13.12
N ASP A 74 -12.27 -11.60 12.35
CA ASP A 74 -13.15 -11.53 11.18
C ASP A 74 -12.40 -11.90 9.88
N GLU A 75 -12.90 -12.93 9.18
CA GLU A 75 -12.51 -13.32 7.82
C GLU A 75 -12.59 -12.17 6.78
N ALA A 76 -13.26 -11.05 7.13
CA ALA A 76 -13.31 -9.81 6.34
C ALA A 76 -11.93 -9.14 6.15
N ASN A 77 -10.87 -9.63 6.79
CA ASN A 77 -9.53 -9.05 6.77
C ASN A 77 -8.74 -9.27 5.46
N ALA A 78 -9.28 -9.97 4.47
CA ALA A 78 -8.59 -10.16 3.18
C ALA A 78 -8.68 -8.94 2.25
N LEU A 79 -9.68 -8.06 2.41
CA LEU A 79 -9.78 -6.82 1.62
C LEU A 79 -8.87 -5.73 2.19
N LEU A 80 -7.91 -5.32 1.39
CA LEU A 80 -7.08 -4.16 1.68
C LEU A 80 -7.83 -2.88 1.33
N SER A 81 -7.55 -1.79 2.07
CA SER A 81 -8.09 -0.49 1.72
C SER A 81 -7.58 -0.08 0.35
N THR A 82 -8.47 -0.08 -0.65
CA THR A 82 -8.15 0.27 -2.04
C THR A 82 -7.77 1.74 -2.14
N ASP A 83 -8.48 2.59 -1.38
CA ASP A 83 -8.12 3.99 -1.17
C ASP A 83 -6.79 4.12 -0.43
N GLY A 84 -6.52 3.22 0.53
CA GLY A 84 -5.25 3.16 1.24
C GLY A 84 -4.06 2.88 0.33
N ILE A 85 -4.19 1.95 -0.62
CA ILE A 85 -3.17 1.65 -1.63
C ILE A 85 -2.93 2.87 -2.53
N ALA A 86 -3.99 3.48 -3.07
CA ALA A 86 -3.86 4.66 -3.92
C ALA A 86 -3.19 5.81 -3.16
N ARG A 87 -3.66 6.10 -1.95
CA ARG A 87 -3.10 7.15 -1.08
C ARG A 87 -1.62 6.94 -0.77
N ILE A 88 -1.21 5.72 -0.39
CA ILE A 88 0.20 5.47 -0.07
C ILE A 88 1.09 5.54 -1.32
N CYS A 89 0.57 5.22 -2.51
CA CYS A 89 1.30 5.43 -3.77
C CYS A 89 1.59 6.91 -4.01
N HIS A 90 0.59 7.78 -3.87
CA HIS A 90 0.75 9.23 -4.03
C HIS A 90 1.70 9.82 -3.00
N ARG A 91 1.50 9.52 -1.71
CA ARG A 91 2.37 9.97 -0.61
C ARG A 91 3.82 9.51 -0.82
N SER A 92 4.02 8.28 -1.28
CA SER A 92 5.35 7.77 -1.61
C SER A 92 5.99 8.51 -2.78
N LEU A 93 5.24 8.84 -3.83
CA LEU A 93 5.75 9.64 -4.93
C LEU A 93 6.14 11.05 -4.48
N ASP A 94 5.31 11.70 -3.68
CA ASP A 94 5.59 13.05 -3.18
C ASP A 94 6.82 13.06 -2.26
N GLY A 95 6.96 12.05 -1.41
CA GLY A 95 8.16 11.84 -0.60
C GLY A 95 9.42 11.58 -1.43
N LEU A 96 9.33 10.77 -2.50
CA LEU A 96 10.45 10.55 -3.43
C LEU A 96 10.89 11.84 -4.13
N VAL A 97 9.94 12.62 -4.65
CA VAL A 97 10.22 13.90 -5.32
C VAL A 97 10.85 14.88 -4.34
N ALA A 98 10.34 14.96 -3.11
CA ALA A 98 10.90 15.81 -2.07
C ALA A 98 12.33 15.41 -1.68
N ALA A 99 12.57 14.12 -1.43
CA ALA A 99 13.90 13.60 -1.11
C ALA A 99 14.92 13.88 -2.22
N LEU A 100 14.54 13.62 -3.47
CA LEU A 100 15.43 13.81 -4.61
C LEU A 100 15.77 15.29 -4.81
N ARG A 101 14.81 16.20 -4.63
CA ARG A 101 15.06 17.64 -4.76
C ARG A 101 15.86 18.21 -3.60
N ASP A 102 15.77 17.64 -2.41
CA ASP A 102 16.64 17.98 -1.28
C ASP A 102 18.10 17.54 -1.55
N LEU A 103 18.27 16.31 -2.04
CA LEU A 103 19.59 15.74 -2.39
C LEU A 103 20.20 16.35 -3.67
N CYS A 104 19.37 16.91 -4.55
CA CYS A 104 19.77 17.54 -5.81
C CYS A 104 19.00 18.86 -6.02
N PRO A 105 19.36 19.96 -5.32
CA PRO A 105 18.59 21.21 -5.30
C PRO A 105 18.43 21.91 -6.66
N SER A 106 19.28 21.60 -7.64
CA SER A 106 19.21 22.17 -8.98
C SER A 106 18.08 21.58 -9.84
N LEU A 107 17.41 20.52 -9.40
CA LEU A 107 16.36 19.87 -10.18
C LEU A 107 15.03 20.62 -10.12
N SER A 108 14.42 20.84 -11.28
CA SER A 108 13.01 21.19 -11.37
C SER A 108 12.11 20.00 -10.94
N ASN A 109 10.82 20.26 -10.72
CA ASN A 109 9.86 19.18 -10.42
C ASN A 109 9.75 18.20 -11.60
N GLY A 110 9.66 18.70 -12.83
CA GLY A 110 9.62 17.87 -14.04
C GLY A 110 10.87 17.00 -14.19
N ASP A 111 12.06 17.54 -13.94
CA ASP A 111 13.30 16.77 -13.99
C ASP A 111 13.37 15.71 -12.89
N ALA A 112 12.90 16.03 -11.67
CA ALA A 112 12.84 15.04 -10.59
C ALA A 112 11.93 13.87 -10.97
N LEU A 113 10.74 14.13 -11.53
CA LEU A 113 9.84 13.10 -12.04
C LEU A 113 10.49 12.29 -13.17
N TRP A 114 11.20 12.93 -14.10
CA TRP A 114 11.91 12.23 -15.18
C TRP A 114 12.96 11.27 -14.66
N ARG A 115 13.77 11.73 -13.69
CA ARG A 115 14.85 10.93 -13.12
C ARG A 115 14.30 9.74 -12.35
N LEU A 116 13.28 9.95 -11.51
CA LEU A 116 12.60 8.86 -10.80
C LEU A 116 11.99 7.85 -11.77
N PHE A 117 11.34 8.31 -12.84
CA PHE A 117 10.77 7.42 -13.85
C PHE A 117 11.86 6.58 -14.54
N SER A 118 12.96 7.23 -14.94
CA SER A 118 14.08 6.59 -15.63
C SER A 118 14.84 5.57 -14.77
N THR A 119 14.74 5.68 -13.44
CA THR A 119 15.46 4.82 -12.50
C THR A 119 14.54 3.91 -11.70
N SER A 120 13.34 3.66 -12.21
CA SER A 120 12.36 2.79 -11.57
C SER A 120 12.02 3.18 -10.13
N ALA A 121 11.91 4.48 -9.87
CA ALA A 121 11.72 5.11 -8.55
C ALA A 121 12.81 4.80 -7.50
N ASP A 122 13.95 4.20 -7.89
CA ASP A 122 15.09 4.01 -7.00
C ASP A 122 15.77 5.37 -6.75
N LEU A 123 15.63 5.87 -5.52
CA LEU A 123 16.12 7.19 -5.13
C LEU A 123 17.65 7.34 -5.31
N THR A 124 18.42 6.31 -4.94
CA THR A 124 19.89 6.37 -5.05
C THR A 124 20.32 6.38 -6.51
N ALA A 125 19.64 5.60 -7.36
CA ALA A 125 19.87 5.64 -8.80
C ALA A 125 19.43 6.97 -9.41
N ALA A 126 18.33 7.58 -8.95
CA ALA A 126 17.88 8.89 -9.42
C ALA A 126 18.91 9.99 -9.09
N VAL A 127 19.48 9.97 -7.88
CA VAL A 127 20.59 10.88 -7.49
C VAL A 127 21.82 10.63 -8.36
N ALA A 128 22.16 9.37 -8.64
CA ALA A 128 23.28 9.02 -9.51
C ALA A 128 23.10 9.58 -10.93
N LEU A 129 21.90 9.39 -11.50
CA LEU A 129 21.53 9.92 -12.81
C LEU A 129 21.51 11.45 -12.82
N ALA A 130 21.11 12.07 -11.70
CA ALA A 130 21.08 13.53 -11.60
C ALA A 130 22.45 14.18 -11.55
N ASN A 131 23.39 13.55 -10.87
CA ASN A 131 24.75 14.05 -10.72
C ASN A 131 25.71 13.53 -11.80
N GLY A 132 25.26 12.65 -12.70
CA GLY A 132 26.12 12.03 -13.72
C GLY A 132 27.20 11.12 -13.13
N VAL A 133 26.90 10.45 -12.02
CA VAL A 133 27.86 9.59 -11.28
C VAL A 133 27.37 8.15 -11.17
N SER A 134 28.23 7.24 -10.71
CA SER A 134 27.83 5.87 -10.39
C SER A 134 26.90 5.80 -9.18
N LYS A 135 26.05 4.76 -9.10
CA LYS A 135 25.18 4.50 -7.94
C LYS A 135 25.96 4.38 -6.63
N SER A 136 27.15 3.80 -6.65
CA SER A 136 28.05 3.72 -5.48
C SER A 136 28.57 5.08 -5.03
N SER A 137 28.80 6.02 -5.96
CA SER A 137 29.21 7.39 -5.66
C SER A 137 28.03 8.21 -5.11
N ALA A 138 26.84 8.04 -5.68
CA ALA A 138 25.61 8.65 -5.16
C ALA A 138 25.28 8.18 -3.74
N LEU A 139 25.49 6.90 -3.43
CA LEU A 139 25.26 6.38 -2.08
C LEU A 139 26.12 7.09 -1.02
N ARG A 140 27.35 7.52 -1.36
CA ARG A 140 28.20 8.33 -0.47
C ARG A 140 27.69 9.75 -0.25
N VAL A 141 26.82 10.27 -1.14
CA VAL A 141 26.12 11.56 -0.97
C VAL A 141 24.87 11.36 -0.11
N VAL A 142 24.10 10.30 -0.39
CA VAL A 142 22.88 9.97 0.36
C VAL A 142 23.18 9.60 1.82
N ALA A 143 24.30 8.94 2.12
CA ALA A 143 24.63 8.56 3.50
C ALA A 143 24.72 9.76 4.49
N PRO A 144 25.50 10.83 4.22
CA PRO A 144 25.58 12.00 5.12
C PRO A 144 24.36 12.91 5.07
N GLN A 145 23.71 13.07 3.91
CA GLN A 145 22.60 14.02 3.72
C GLN A 145 21.22 13.37 3.86
N GLY A 146 21.17 12.04 3.89
CA GLY A 146 19.93 11.27 3.84
C GLY A 146 19.02 11.52 5.03
N HIS A 147 19.55 11.92 6.19
CA HIS A 147 18.71 12.25 7.34
C HIS A 147 17.74 13.40 7.04
N ALA A 148 18.25 14.52 6.50
CA ALA A 148 17.41 15.67 6.15
C ALA A 148 16.44 15.33 5.02
N ALA A 149 16.95 14.67 3.97
CA ALA A 149 16.13 14.27 2.83
C ALA A 149 15.00 13.30 3.22
N PHE A 150 15.27 12.31 4.08
CA PHE A 150 14.25 11.37 4.56
C PHE A 150 13.28 12.00 5.55
N HIS A 151 13.72 12.97 6.35
CA HIS A 151 12.81 13.75 7.18
C HIS A 151 11.82 14.54 6.31
N LEU A 152 12.32 15.25 5.31
CA LEU A 152 11.48 16.02 4.38
C LEU A 152 10.54 15.09 3.59
N ALA A 153 11.06 13.95 3.10
CA ALA A 153 10.26 12.95 2.39
C ALA A 153 9.10 12.45 3.25
N ALA A 154 9.39 12.07 4.50
CA ALA A 154 8.39 11.58 5.43
C ALA A 154 7.38 12.68 5.83
N LEU A 155 7.83 13.93 5.96
CA LEU A 155 6.94 15.07 6.24
C LEU A 155 5.95 15.30 5.09
N VAL A 156 6.46 15.40 3.85
CA VAL A 156 5.64 15.60 2.64
C VAL A 156 4.71 14.42 2.39
N ALA A 157 5.18 13.19 2.64
CA ALA A 157 4.39 11.98 2.55
C ALA A 157 3.40 11.79 3.72
N GLN A 158 3.32 12.75 4.65
CA GLN A 158 2.46 12.73 5.83
C GLN A 158 2.65 11.49 6.72
N HIS A 159 3.90 11.06 6.88
CA HIS A 159 4.27 10.04 7.85
C HIS A 159 3.97 10.55 9.28
N PRO A 160 3.36 9.76 10.19
CA PRO A 160 2.98 10.25 11.51
C PRO A 160 4.13 10.69 12.41
N ASP A 161 5.35 10.19 12.16
CA ASP A 161 6.57 10.60 12.86
C ASP A 161 7.74 10.71 11.88
N PRO A 162 7.90 11.85 11.17
CA PRO A 162 8.96 12.03 10.19
C PRO A 162 10.36 11.96 10.79
N THR A 163 10.52 12.36 12.06
CA THR A 163 11.80 12.32 12.78
C THR A 163 12.22 10.89 13.06
N ALA A 164 11.33 10.06 13.60
CA ALA A 164 11.62 8.64 13.84
C ALA A 164 11.92 7.90 12.53
N PHE A 165 11.16 8.18 11.47
CA PHE A 165 11.43 7.61 10.14
C PHE A 165 12.81 8.00 9.63
N ALA A 166 13.17 9.29 9.68
CA ALA A 166 14.46 9.77 9.22
C ALA A 166 15.62 9.10 9.95
N HIS A 167 15.55 9.02 11.29
CA HIS A 167 16.56 8.32 12.10
C HIS A 167 16.65 6.83 11.74
N PHE A 168 15.51 6.15 11.56
CA PHE A 168 15.47 4.76 11.15
C PHE A 168 16.12 4.55 9.78
N ALA A 169 15.67 5.28 8.76
CA ALA A 169 16.11 5.12 7.38
C ALA A 169 17.57 5.54 7.16
N SER A 170 18.04 6.62 7.80
CA SER A 170 19.41 7.14 7.62
C SER A 170 20.46 6.41 8.47
N SER A 171 20.10 5.95 9.67
CA SER A 171 21.08 5.55 10.68
C SER A 171 20.92 4.09 11.11
N ALA A 172 19.70 3.70 11.53
CA ALA A 172 19.47 2.36 12.07
C ALA A 172 19.49 1.29 10.97
N LEU A 173 18.75 1.50 9.88
CA LEU A 173 18.57 0.51 8.82
C LEU A 173 19.87 0.11 8.12
N PRO A 174 20.79 1.03 7.75
CA PRO A 174 22.08 0.64 7.18
C PRO A 174 22.92 -0.23 8.12
N SER A 175 22.94 0.11 9.41
CA SER A 175 23.67 -0.63 10.45
C SER A 175 23.08 -2.03 10.66
N ILE A 176 21.75 -2.11 10.80
CA ILE A 176 21.01 -3.38 10.95
C ILE A 176 21.20 -4.24 9.71
N ASN A 177 21.14 -3.66 8.51
CA ASN A 177 21.36 -4.40 7.27
C ASN A 177 22.78 -4.98 7.20
N GLY A 178 23.81 -4.25 7.63
CA GLY A 178 25.18 -4.75 7.69
C GLY A 178 25.39 -5.91 8.68
N GLN A 179 24.60 -5.98 9.75
CA GLN A 179 24.68 -7.05 10.76
C GLN A 179 23.81 -8.26 10.41
N HIS A 180 22.62 -8.02 9.88
CA HIS A 180 21.57 -9.02 9.71
C HIS A 180 21.32 -9.44 8.26
N ASN A 181 22.01 -8.81 7.30
CA ASN A 181 21.87 -9.09 5.86
C ASN A 181 20.40 -9.02 5.38
N ILE A 182 19.66 -8.01 5.84
CA ILE A 182 18.22 -7.85 5.60
C ILE A 182 17.91 -7.85 4.09
N VAL A 183 18.67 -7.09 3.30
CA VAL A 183 18.49 -7.04 1.83
C VAL A 183 18.73 -8.41 1.20
N GLN A 184 19.74 -9.16 1.65
CA GLN A 184 20.01 -10.50 1.13
C GLN A 184 18.84 -11.45 1.45
N LEU A 185 18.26 -11.37 2.65
CA LEU A 185 17.08 -12.15 3.02
C LEU A 185 15.90 -11.83 2.07
N LEU A 186 15.63 -10.55 1.80
CA LEU A 186 14.55 -10.10 0.92
C LEU A 186 14.77 -10.49 -0.55
N LEU A 187 16.02 -10.55 -1.01
CA LEU A 187 16.39 -11.01 -2.35
C LEU A 187 16.24 -12.54 -2.48
N MET A 188 16.65 -13.30 -1.46
CA MET A 188 16.60 -14.76 -1.47
C MET A 188 15.20 -15.34 -1.23
N LYS A 189 14.29 -14.54 -0.63
CA LYS A 189 12.93 -14.96 -0.28
C LYS A 189 11.93 -14.00 -0.92
N HIS A 190 11.39 -14.42 -2.06
CA HIS A 190 10.29 -13.70 -2.70
C HIS A 190 9.09 -13.60 -1.74
N ALA A 191 8.62 -14.71 -1.17
CA ALA A 191 7.60 -14.73 -0.13
C ALA A 191 8.20 -14.92 1.27
N LEU A 192 7.86 -14.02 2.19
CA LEU A 192 8.26 -14.09 3.59
C LEU A 192 7.31 -14.98 4.39
N ALA A 193 7.87 -15.91 5.16
CA ALA A 193 7.13 -16.67 6.16
C ALA A 193 6.94 -15.84 7.44
N THR A 194 5.95 -16.20 8.27
CA THR A 194 5.69 -15.56 9.57
C THR A 194 6.95 -15.49 10.45
N ARG A 195 7.80 -16.51 10.44
CA ARG A 195 9.09 -16.50 11.18
C ARG A 195 10.03 -15.37 10.72
N HIS A 196 10.01 -15.01 9.44
CA HIS A 196 10.81 -13.90 8.92
C HIS A 196 10.23 -12.57 9.38
N ILE A 197 8.90 -12.40 9.36
CA ILE A 197 8.24 -11.21 9.91
C ILE A 197 8.58 -11.04 11.40
N ASN A 198 8.43 -12.10 12.20
CA ASN A 198 8.76 -12.07 13.62
C ASN A 198 10.22 -11.74 13.90
N TYR A 199 11.13 -12.24 13.06
CA TYR A 199 12.55 -11.90 13.14
C TYR A 199 12.79 -10.43 12.79
N LEU A 200 12.27 -9.98 11.65
CA LEU A 200 12.41 -8.60 11.17
C LEU A 200 11.83 -7.59 12.16
N SER A 201 10.64 -7.84 12.71
CA SER A 201 10.02 -6.98 13.73
C SER A 201 10.91 -6.80 14.97
N LYS A 202 11.69 -7.82 15.35
CA LYS A 202 12.61 -7.75 16.50
C LYS A 202 13.89 -7.00 16.18
N VAL A 203 14.48 -7.21 15.00
CA VAL A 203 15.78 -6.60 14.65
C VAL A 203 15.65 -5.18 14.12
N LEU A 204 14.53 -4.83 13.48
CA LEU A 204 14.28 -3.49 12.93
C LEU A 204 13.96 -2.47 14.02
N VAL A 205 13.51 -2.92 15.19
CA VAL A 205 13.24 -2.08 16.36
C VAL A 205 14.23 -2.46 17.46
N PRO A 206 15.46 -1.91 17.45
CA PRO A 206 16.33 -2.06 18.60
C PRO A 206 15.64 -1.46 19.83
N SER A 207 15.78 -2.10 20.99
CA SER A 207 15.12 -1.76 22.25
C SER A 207 15.07 -0.24 22.48
N SER A 208 13.90 0.37 22.20
CA SER A 208 13.70 1.79 22.48
C SER A 208 13.17 1.97 23.90
N PRO A 209 13.61 2.99 24.65
CA PRO A 209 13.04 3.32 25.94
C PRO A 209 11.56 3.61 25.75
N ASN A 210 10.72 3.15 26.68
CA ASN A 210 9.31 3.49 26.78
C ASN A 210 9.05 4.91 26.24
N GLY A 211 8.42 5.01 25.06
CA GLY A 211 7.96 6.29 24.54
C GLY A 211 7.05 6.95 25.59
N PRO A 212 7.01 8.30 25.64
CA PRO A 212 6.21 9.00 26.62
C PRO A 212 4.77 8.47 26.59
N SER A 213 4.26 8.10 27.77
CA SER A 213 2.87 7.68 27.95
C SER A 213 1.98 8.89 27.65
N VAL A 214 1.58 9.04 26.39
CA VAL A 214 0.67 10.12 26.01
C VAL A 214 -0.69 9.83 26.64
N ALA A 215 -1.25 10.81 27.37
CA ALA A 215 -2.55 10.67 28.01
C ALA A 215 -3.61 10.29 26.97
N PRO A 216 -4.48 9.31 27.23
CA PRO A 216 -5.50 8.86 26.28
C PRO A 216 -6.37 10.04 25.81
N LEU A 217 -6.56 10.18 24.50
CA LEU A 217 -7.47 11.14 23.92
C LEU A 217 -8.90 10.64 24.16
N MET A 218 -9.69 11.39 24.95
CA MET A 218 -11.10 11.11 25.14
C MET A 218 -11.90 11.65 23.95
N LEU A 219 -12.46 10.74 23.16
CA LEU A 219 -13.39 11.06 22.07
C LEU A 219 -14.82 11.14 22.59
N SER A 220 -15.68 11.93 21.93
CA SER A 220 -17.13 11.93 22.23
C SER A 220 -17.75 10.61 21.78
N ALA A 221 -18.88 10.25 22.39
CA ALA A 221 -19.68 9.11 21.96
C ALA A 221 -20.03 9.21 20.46
N GLN A 222 -20.42 10.39 19.98
CA GLN A 222 -20.76 10.63 18.57
C GLN A 222 -19.59 10.34 17.60
N VAL A 223 -18.37 10.76 17.94
CA VAL A 223 -17.19 10.47 17.12
C VAL A 223 -16.86 8.98 17.13
N LEU A 224 -16.96 8.32 18.29
CA LEU A 224 -16.78 6.88 18.41
C LEU A 224 -17.81 6.10 17.60
N ASP A 225 -19.08 6.51 17.64
CA ASP A 225 -20.17 5.91 16.86
C ASP A 225 -19.96 6.10 15.35
N CYS A 226 -19.49 7.28 14.93
CA CYS A 226 -19.13 7.54 13.54
C CYS A 226 -18.00 6.61 13.06
N ILE A 227 -16.93 6.48 13.83
CA ILE A 227 -15.81 5.57 13.50
C ILE A 227 -16.29 4.11 13.47
N ALA A 228 -17.09 3.69 14.45
CA ALA A 228 -17.63 2.34 14.50
C ALA A 228 -18.52 2.04 13.28
N SER A 229 -19.38 2.99 12.90
CA SER A 229 -20.23 2.90 11.71
C SER A 229 -19.41 2.76 10.42
N GLN A 230 -18.39 3.60 10.23
CA GLN A 230 -17.48 3.52 9.07
C GLN A 230 -16.73 2.19 9.01
N ARG A 231 -16.24 1.70 10.15
CA ARG A 231 -15.61 0.37 10.24
C ARG A 231 -16.56 -0.74 9.88
N GLN A 232 -17.81 -0.67 10.36
CA GLN A 232 -18.82 -1.67 10.06
C GLN A 232 -19.21 -1.67 8.58
N GLN A 233 -19.33 -0.49 7.98
CA GLN A 233 -19.56 -0.35 6.54
C GLN A 233 -18.42 -0.97 5.73
N PHE A 234 -17.17 -0.67 6.10
CA PHE A 234 -16.01 -1.28 5.43
C PHE A 234 -15.99 -2.80 5.59
N LYS A 235 -16.25 -3.34 6.79
CA LYS A 235 -16.38 -4.78 7.01
C LYS A 235 -17.46 -5.40 6.11
N GLY A 236 -18.60 -4.72 5.96
CA GLY A 236 -19.70 -5.15 5.09
C GLY A 236 -19.28 -5.23 3.61
N ILE A 237 -18.66 -4.16 3.09
CA ILE A 237 -18.12 -4.12 1.71
C ILE A 237 -17.04 -5.18 1.53
N GLY A 238 -16.14 -5.34 2.51
CA GLY A 238 -15.09 -6.35 2.52
C GLY A 238 -15.62 -7.76 2.36
N LYS A 239 -16.66 -8.13 3.14
CA LYS A 239 -17.32 -9.44 3.02
C LYS A 239 -17.91 -9.65 1.62
N GLN A 240 -18.57 -8.64 1.07
CA GLN A 240 -19.14 -8.72 -0.29
C GLN A 240 -18.05 -8.95 -1.34
N VAL A 241 -17.00 -8.13 -1.35
CA VAL A 241 -15.91 -8.24 -2.33
C VAL A 241 -15.18 -9.59 -2.20
N VAL A 242 -14.91 -10.06 -0.98
CA VAL A 242 -14.27 -11.36 -0.76
C VAL A 242 -15.15 -12.51 -1.24
N ASN A 243 -16.47 -12.44 -1.06
CA ASN A 243 -17.39 -13.43 -1.60
C ASN A 243 -17.34 -13.50 -3.13
N VAL A 244 -17.34 -12.34 -3.80
CA VAL A 244 -17.19 -12.26 -5.27
C VAL A 244 -15.87 -12.87 -5.72
N VAL A 245 -14.77 -12.57 -5.03
CA VAL A 245 -13.45 -13.15 -5.35
C VAL A 245 -13.43 -14.66 -5.15
N ASN A 246 -14.08 -15.17 -4.10
CA ASN A 246 -14.18 -16.61 -3.87
C ASN A 246 -14.99 -17.30 -4.97
N MET A 247 -16.08 -16.68 -5.46
CA MET A 247 -16.83 -17.18 -6.63
C MET A 247 -15.95 -17.21 -7.88
N ALA A 248 -15.23 -16.11 -8.17
CA ALA A 248 -14.34 -16.03 -9.32
C ALA A 248 -13.20 -17.06 -9.26
N LEU A 249 -12.61 -17.29 -8.08
CA LEU A 249 -11.62 -18.33 -7.85
C LEU A 249 -12.18 -19.74 -8.08
N GLN A 250 -13.41 -20.00 -7.65
CA GLN A 250 -14.08 -21.28 -7.89
C GLN A 250 -14.31 -21.53 -9.38
N GLU A 251 -14.82 -20.54 -10.12
CA GLU A 251 -15.01 -20.65 -11.56
C GLU A 251 -13.69 -20.79 -12.32
N TYR A 252 -12.66 -20.05 -11.93
CA TYR A 252 -11.32 -20.22 -12.50
C TYR A 252 -10.80 -21.63 -12.25
N THR A 253 -10.89 -22.14 -11.01
CA THR A 253 -10.47 -23.50 -10.65
C THR A 253 -11.22 -24.56 -11.47
N GLN A 254 -12.51 -24.38 -11.70
CA GLN A 254 -13.31 -25.30 -12.53
C GLN A 254 -12.86 -25.31 -14.00
N ARG A 255 -12.46 -24.15 -14.54
CA ARG A 255 -12.02 -24.01 -15.94
C ARG A 255 -10.57 -24.47 -16.16
N SER A 256 -9.65 -24.13 -15.25
CA SER A 256 -8.22 -24.39 -15.40
C SER A 256 -7.75 -25.70 -14.76
N GLY A 257 -8.49 -26.20 -13.76
CA GLY A 257 -8.05 -27.32 -12.91
C GLY A 257 -7.02 -26.92 -11.83
N GLU A 258 -6.61 -25.65 -11.75
CA GLU A 258 -5.62 -25.17 -10.79
C GLU A 258 -6.27 -24.83 -9.44
N GLN A 259 -5.86 -25.50 -8.37
CA GLN A 259 -6.37 -25.21 -7.05
C GLN A 259 -5.66 -24.00 -6.42
N LEU A 260 -6.40 -22.91 -6.24
CA LEU A 260 -5.90 -21.64 -5.73
C LEU A 260 -6.55 -21.28 -4.40
N THR A 261 -5.82 -20.52 -3.58
CA THR A 261 -6.30 -19.92 -2.33
C THR A 261 -6.06 -18.43 -2.34
N LEU A 262 -7.05 -17.67 -1.87
CA LEU A 262 -6.95 -16.22 -1.76
C LEU A 262 -5.81 -15.82 -0.82
N HIS A 263 -4.88 -15.01 -1.32
CA HIS A 263 -3.86 -14.33 -0.53
C HIS A 263 -4.44 -13.05 0.08
N SER A 264 -4.80 -12.07 -0.76
CA SER A 264 -5.36 -10.76 -0.39
C SER A 264 -6.13 -10.15 -1.57
N VAL A 265 -7.14 -9.34 -1.30
CA VAL A 265 -7.76 -8.45 -2.31
C VAL A 265 -7.07 -7.09 -2.23
N CYS A 266 -6.44 -6.67 -3.33
CA CYS A 266 -5.55 -5.51 -3.39
C CYS A 266 -6.05 -4.41 -4.33
N GLY A 267 -7.24 -4.55 -4.91
CA GLY A 267 -7.90 -3.52 -5.70
C GLY A 267 -9.37 -3.86 -5.84
N ALA A 268 -10.25 -2.88 -5.71
CA ALA A 268 -11.69 -3.04 -5.91
C ALA A 268 -12.28 -1.67 -6.30
N SER A 269 -12.97 -1.64 -7.42
CA SER A 269 -13.71 -0.49 -7.93
C SER A 269 -15.11 -0.93 -8.29
N LEU A 270 -16.11 -0.24 -7.75
CA LEU A 270 -17.52 -0.46 -8.09
C LEU A 270 -17.94 0.60 -9.11
N LEU A 271 -18.22 0.16 -10.33
CA LEU A 271 -18.63 0.99 -11.44
C LEU A 271 -20.13 1.26 -11.29
N LYS A 272 -20.48 2.52 -11.05
CA LYS A 272 -21.85 3.02 -10.90
C LYS A 272 -22.06 4.18 -11.88
N GLU A 273 -22.16 3.90 -13.17
CA GLU A 273 -22.60 4.90 -14.14
C GLU A 273 -24.07 4.68 -14.49
N GLU A 274 -24.79 5.77 -14.75
CA GLU A 274 -26.19 5.73 -15.16
C GLU A 274 -26.34 4.87 -16.43
N GLY A 275 -27.09 3.77 -16.33
CA GLY A 275 -27.35 2.85 -17.44
C GLY A 275 -26.45 1.61 -17.51
N LEU A 276 -25.41 1.51 -16.67
CA LEU A 276 -24.61 0.28 -16.52
C LEU A 276 -25.12 -0.56 -15.33
N LYS A 277 -25.07 -1.89 -15.47
CA LYS A 277 -25.25 -2.81 -14.32
C LYS A 277 -24.13 -2.56 -13.32
N ASN A 278 -24.42 -2.62 -12.02
CA ASN A 278 -23.41 -2.51 -10.96
C ASN A 278 -22.29 -3.52 -11.21
N CYS A 279 -21.10 -3.07 -11.57
CA CYS A 279 -19.99 -3.94 -11.95
C CYS A 279 -18.79 -3.71 -11.03
N TYR A 280 -18.19 -4.79 -10.54
CA TYR A 280 -16.93 -4.75 -9.81
C TYR A 280 -15.76 -5.07 -10.72
N HIS A 281 -14.74 -4.22 -10.68
CA HIS A 281 -13.39 -4.56 -11.10
C HIS A 281 -12.53 -4.82 -9.87
N ILE A 282 -11.95 -6.01 -9.78
CA ILE A 282 -11.25 -6.46 -8.57
C ILE A 282 -9.88 -7.01 -8.94
N ASN A 283 -8.85 -6.57 -8.21
CA ASN A 283 -7.59 -7.29 -8.16
C ASN A 283 -7.44 -8.06 -6.86
N PHE A 284 -7.01 -9.30 -6.99
CA PHE A 284 -6.64 -10.12 -5.85
C PHE A 284 -5.42 -10.97 -6.18
N LEU A 285 -4.65 -11.30 -5.15
CA LEU A 285 -3.53 -12.23 -5.22
C LEU A 285 -4.02 -13.61 -4.81
N ALA A 286 -3.58 -14.66 -5.49
CA ALA A 286 -3.89 -16.04 -5.13
C ALA A 286 -2.65 -16.92 -5.15
N CYS A 287 -2.62 -17.93 -4.28
CA CYS A 287 -1.54 -18.90 -4.14
C CYS A 287 -2.01 -20.30 -4.52
N HIS A 288 -1.19 -21.08 -5.22
CA HIS A 288 -1.46 -22.49 -5.48
C HIS A 288 -1.46 -23.34 -4.19
N VAL A 289 -2.36 -24.32 -4.13
CA VAL A 289 -2.49 -25.27 -3.02
C VAL A 289 -1.57 -26.48 -3.23
N GLY A 290 -0.41 -26.51 -2.56
CA GLY A 290 0.57 -27.63 -2.58
C GLY A 290 1.46 -27.67 -3.84
N SER A 291 2.72 -28.12 -3.83
CA SER A 291 3.40 -29.08 -2.96
C SER A 291 4.76 -28.55 -2.44
N GLY A 292 5.21 -29.07 -1.30
CA GLY A 292 6.63 -29.22 -0.91
C GLY A 292 7.61 -28.05 -1.17
N SER A 293 8.03 -27.39 -0.10
CA SER A 293 9.25 -26.55 0.00
C SER A 293 9.32 -25.24 -0.82
N GLY A 294 8.32 -24.88 -1.61
CA GLY A 294 8.21 -23.55 -2.21
C GLY A 294 6.78 -23.22 -2.58
N VAL A 295 6.05 -22.51 -1.71
CA VAL A 295 4.81 -21.85 -2.14
C VAL A 295 5.23 -20.91 -3.29
N GLY A 296 4.71 -21.14 -4.49
CA GLY A 296 4.94 -20.27 -5.63
C GLY A 296 4.58 -18.82 -5.27
N ALA A 297 5.22 -17.85 -5.93
CA ALA A 297 4.86 -16.45 -5.75
C ALA A 297 3.34 -16.27 -5.99
N PRO A 298 2.63 -15.49 -5.17
CA PRO A 298 1.21 -15.22 -5.43
C PRO A 298 1.03 -14.60 -6.81
N VAL A 299 0.04 -15.09 -7.55
CA VAL A 299 -0.31 -14.58 -8.88
C VAL A 299 -1.40 -13.53 -8.73
N LEU A 300 -1.26 -12.42 -9.45
CA LEU A 300 -2.26 -11.35 -9.48
C LEU A 300 -3.35 -11.71 -10.49
N PHE A 301 -4.60 -11.55 -10.09
CA PHE A 301 -5.77 -11.76 -10.93
C PHE A 301 -6.54 -10.47 -11.11
N PHE A 302 -7.19 -10.35 -12.26
CA PHE A 302 -8.27 -9.42 -12.52
C PHE A 302 -9.59 -10.19 -12.59
N THR A 303 -10.60 -9.68 -11.89
CA THR A 303 -11.98 -10.14 -12.01
C THR A 303 -12.90 -8.99 -12.36
N GLU A 304 -13.76 -9.25 -13.33
CA GLU A 304 -14.96 -8.48 -13.59
C GLU A 304 -16.17 -9.27 -13.08
N ALA A 305 -17.00 -8.64 -12.27
CA ALA A 305 -18.19 -9.26 -11.70
C ALA A 305 -19.39 -8.32 -11.76
N ILE A 306 -20.47 -8.79 -12.37
CA ILE A 306 -21.72 -8.04 -12.55
C ILE A 306 -22.68 -8.40 -11.42
N ILE A 307 -23.05 -7.42 -10.61
CA ILE A 307 -24.03 -7.57 -9.55
C ILE A 307 -25.42 -7.41 -10.16
N LEU A 308 -26.14 -8.52 -10.29
CA LEU A 308 -27.49 -8.56 -10.86
C LEU A 308 -28.56 -8.27 -9.80
N SER A 309 -28.37 -8.79 -8.59
CA SER A 309 -29.22 -8.53 -7.41
C SER A 309 -28.45 -8.73 -6.10
N CYS A 310 -29.11 -8.62 -4.93
CA CYS A 310 -28.45 -8.86 -3.64
C CYS A 310 -27.84 -10.27 -3.51
N ASP A 311 -28.41 -11.26 -4.20
CA ASP A 311 -28.03 -12.68 -4.08
C ASP A 311 -27.47 -13.26 -5.40
N GLU A 312 -27.45 -12.47 -6.47
CA GLU A 312 -27.05 -12.92 -7.80
C GLU A 312 -25.89 -12.07 -8.32
N THR A 313 -24.73 -12.70 -8.44
CA THR A 313 -23.52 -12.13 -9.02
C THR A 313 -23.04 -13.03 -10.14
N ASP A 314 -22.76 -12.43 -11.30
CA ASP A 314 -22.24 -13.11 -12.48
C ASP A 314 -20.76 -12.74 -12.66
N ILE A 315 -19.88 -13.74 -12.73
CA ILE A 315 -18.45 -13.52 -12.97
C ILE A 315 -18.22 -13.54 -14.47
N SER A 316 -18.11 -12.36 -15.07
CA SER A 316 -17.90 -12.23 -16.51
C SER A 316 -16.45 -12.55 -16.92
N LEU A 317 -15.49 -12.18 -16.07
CA LEU A 317 -14.07 -12.41 -16.34
C LEU A 317 -13.30 -12.72 -15.05
N CYS A 318 -12.38 -13.67 -15.13
CA CYS A 318 -11.39 -13.94 -14.09
C CYS A 318 -10.13 -14.49 -14.75
N VAL A 319 -9.07 -13.68 -14.82
CA VAL A 319 -7.83 -14.00 -15.54
C VAL A 319 -6.60 -13.54 -14.75
N PRO A 320 -5.46 -14.26 -14.84
CA PRO A 320 -4.21 -13.76 -14.32
C PRO A 320 -3.77 -12.51 -15.11
N VAL A 321 -3.17 -11.55 -14.44
CA VAL A 321 -2.62 -10.32 -15.04
C VAL A 321 -1.20 -10.11 -14.56
N ASP A 322 -0.30 -9.70 -15.46
CA ASP A 322 1.06 -9.30 -15.10
C ASP A 322 1.11 -7.78 -14.94
N PRO A 323 1.32 -7.24 -13.73
CA PRO A 323 1.44 -5.81 -13.52
C PRO A 323 2.50 -5.15 -14.41
N VAL A 324 3.53 -5.87 -14.88
CA VAL A 324 4.58 -5.31 -15.73
C VAL A 324 4.11 -5.03 -17.16
N THR A 325 3.32 -5.94 -17.73
CA THR A 325 2.88 -5.89 -19.15
C THR A 325 1.44 -5.45 -19.31
N ASP A 326 0.58 -5.78 -18.36
CA ASP A 326 -0.85 -5.47 -18.36
C ASP A 326 -1.10 -4.17 -17.60
N ILE A 327 -0.97 -3.05 -18.31
CA ILE A 327 -1.34 -1.72 -17.81
C ILE A 327 -2.52 -1.23 -18.64
N GLY A 328 -3.59 -2.02 -18.72
CA GLY A 328 -4.84 -1.54 -19.28
C GLY A 328 -5.35 -0.35 -18.47
N CYS A 329 -5.67 0.77 -19.13
CA CYS A 329 -6.27 1.93 -18.49
C CYS A 329 -7.79 1.80 -18.60
N CYS A 330 -8.47 1.60 -17.48
CA CYS A 330 -9.94 1.62 -17.41
C CYS A 330 -10.42 3.02 -17.02
N PHE A 331 -11.13 3.69 -17.93
CA PHE A 331 -11.69 5.03 -17.72
C PHE A 331 -12.53 5.11 -16.43
N ALA A 332 -13.41 4.12 -16.23
CA ALA A 332 -14.29 4.10 -15.07
C ALA A 332 -13.53 3.90 -13.75
N CYS A 333 -12.50 3.06 -13.71
CA CYS A 333 -11.68 2.92 -12.52
C CYS A 333 -10.88 4.18 -12.21
N GLU A 334 -10.37 4.86 -13.24
CA GLU A 334 -9.62 6.10 -13.10
C GLU A 334 -10.50 7.26 -12.67
N SER A 335 -11.70 7.37 -13.22
CA SER A 335 -12.74 8.31 -12.79
C SER A 335 -13.11 8.13 -11.31
N ASN A 336 -13.16 6.87 -10.86
CA ASN A 336 -13.37 6.50 -9.47
C ASN A 336 -12.11 6.66 -8.58
N ARG A 337 -10.98 7.11 -9.14
CA ARG A 337 -9.67 7.22 -8.47
C ARG A 337 -9.20 5.90 -7.84
N LYS A 338 -9.61 4.77 -8.41
CA LYS A 338 -9.22 3.43 -7.96
C LYS A 338 -8.07 2.92 -8.82
N LYS A 339 -7.07 2.35 -8.17
CA LYS A 339 -5.98 1.65 -8.84
C LYS A 339 -6.31 0.16 -8.93
N VAL A 340 -6.59 -0.28 -10.15
CA VAL A 340 -6.82 -1.68 -10.52
C VAL A 340 -6.00 -1.93 -11.80
N VAL A 341 -5.33 -3.07 -11.86
CA VAL A 341 -4.58 -3.61 -13.00
C VAL A 341 -5.58 -4.37 -13.87
N HIS A 342 -5.72 -3.94 -15.12
CA HIS A 342 -6.63 -4.53 -16.09
C HIS A 342 -5.86 -5.35 -17.12
N PRO A 343 -6.42 -6.48 -17.59
CA PRO A 343 -5.81 -7.27 -18.67
C PRO A 343 -5.71 -6.44 -19.95
N PHE A 344 -4.63 -6.64 -20.71
CA PHE A 344 -4.43 -5.87 -21.94
C PHE A 344 -5.32 -6.35 -23.10
N TYR A 345 -5.52 -7.66 -23.24
CA TYR A 345 -6.17 -8.27 -24.40
C TYR A 345 -7.66 -8.58 -24.21
N ASP A 346 -8.10 -8.83 -22.98
CA ASP A 346 -9.48 -9.18 -22.70
C ASP A 346 -10.43 -7.98 -22.81
N GLU A 347 -11.70 -8.25 -23.10
CA GLU A 347 -12.76 -7.24 -23.07
C GLU A 347 -13.37 -7.16 -21.67
N TYR A 348 -13.56 -5.93 -21.19
CA TYR A 348 -14.18 -5.62 -19.90
C TYR A 348 -14.91 -4.26 -20.01
N LEU A 349 -15.87 -4.02 -19.13
CA LEU A 349 -16.68 -2.81 -19.01
C LEU A 349 -15.86 -1.62 -18.51
N GLY A 350 -16.40 -0.41 -18.59
CA GLY A 350 -15.75 0.79 -18.05
C GLY A 350 -14.71 1.46 -18.96
N GLY A 351 -14.61 1.04 -20.22
CA GLY A 351 -13.93 1.75 -21.31
C GLY A 351 -12.40 1.73 -21.24
N ARG A 352 -11.74 1.45 -22.37
CA ARG A 352 -10.28 1.64 -22.51
C ARG A 352 -10.00 3.09 -22.86
N GLU A 353 -9.38 3.83 -21.96
CA GLU A 353 -8.93 5.20 -22.25
C GLU A 353 -7.50 5.18 -22.80
N PHE A 354 -7.30 5.81 -23.97
CA PHE A 354 -5.99 6.06 -24.58
C PHE A 354 -5.59 7.55 -24.53
N GLN A 355 -6.24 8.37 -23.69
CA GLN A 355 -5.94 9.79 -23.65
C GLN A 355 -4.49 10.03 -23.18
N GLU A 356 -3.79 10.86 -23.96
CA GLU A 356 -2.46 11.35 -23.65
C GLU A 356 -2.45 12.07 -22.30
N ASP A 357 -1.35 11.94 -21.56
CA ASP A 357 -1.10 12.51 -20.23
C ASP A 357 -1.64 13.96 -20.12
N GLU A 358 -2.91 14.15 -19.73
CA GLU A 358 -3.29 15.38 -19.06
C GLU A 358 -2.41 15.43 -17.82
N VAL A 359 -1.59 16.48 -17.75
CA VAL A 359 -0.69 16.71 -16.63
C VAL A 359 -1.59 16.87 -15.42
N ASP A 360 -1.76 15.80 -14.65
CA ASP A 360 -2.50 15.81 -13.40
C ASP A 360 -1.75 16.73 -12.43
N TYR A 361 -2.14 18.01 -12.45
CA TYR A 361 -1.72 19.05 -11.52
C TYR A 361 -2.40 18.88 -10.16
N GLY A 362 -3.31 17.91 -10.00
CA GLY A 362 -4.07 17.69 -8.78
C GLY A 362 -3.26 16.93 -7.74
N ASN A 363 -2.86 17.63 -6.68
CA ASN A 363 -2.33 17.03 -5.46
C ASN A 363 -3.42 16.51 -4.50
N ASP A 364 -4.69 16.54 -4.89
CA ASP A 364 -5.76 16.52 -3.91
C ASP A 364 -6.45 15.15 -3.85
N PHE A 365 -5.86 14.24 -3.07
CA PHE A 365 -6.71 13.51 -2.14
C PHE A 365 -7.31 14.56 -1.20
N PRO A 366 -8.63 14.80 -1.20
CA PRO A 366 -9.22 15.85 -0.40
C PRO A 366 -8.96 15.59 1.08
N SER A 367 -8.13 16.42 1.70
CA SER A 367 -8.08 16.55 3.16
C SER A 367 -9.44 17.10 3.59
N PRO A 368 -10.19 16.39 4.47
CA PRO A 368 -9.68 15.53 5.54
C PRO A 368 -10.12 14.05 5.46
N LEU A 369 -10.59 13.54 4.32
CA LEU A 369 -10.96 12.11 4.16
C LEU A 369 -9.73 11.18 4.02
N ASP A 370 -8.60 11.59 4.57
CA ASP A 370 -7.25 11.03 4.39
C ASP A 370 -6.91 9.95 5.45
N VAL A 371 -7.95 9.28 5.97
CA VAL A 371 -7.82 8.27 7.04
C VAL A 371 -8.62 7.02 6.68
N ASP A 372 -7.93 5.89 6.59
CA ASP A 372 -8.60 4.60 6.66
C ASP A 372 -9.14 4.41 8.07
N TYR A 373 -10.45 4.62 8.26
CA TYR A 373 -11.13 4.45 9.56
C TYR A 373 -10.87 3.06 10.20
N ILE A 374 -10.49 2.07 9.38
CA ILE A 374 -10.08 0.72 9.78
C ILE A 374 -8.80 0.74 10.63
N PHE A 375 -7.86 1.63 10.29
CA PHE A 375 -6.58 1.79 10.99
C PHE A 375 -6.53 3.01 11.91
N PHE A 376 -7.67 3.70 12.09
CA PHE A 376 -7.78 4.84 12.97
C PHE A 376 -7.58 4.46 14.44
N TYR A 377 -6.72 5.19 15.14
CA TYR A 377 -6.55 5.11 16.58
C TYR A 377 -6.44 6.53 17.13
N ALA A 378 -7.41 6.93 17.96
CA ALA A 378 -7.54 8.28 18.50
C ALA A 378 -6.23 8.87 19.05
N ASP A 379 -5.47 8.05 19.77
CA ASP A 379 -4.19 8.47 20.37
C ASP A 379 -3.08 8.72 19.37
N ARG A 380 -3.12 8.03 18.22
CA ARG A 380 -2.13 8.12 17.14
C ARG A 380 -2.56 9.10 16.05
N ASP A 381 -3.85 9.26 15.84
CA ASP A 381 -4.45 10.04 14.75
C ASP A 381 -5.17 11.28 15.32
N ARG A 382 -4.53 11.97 16.28
CA ARG A 382 -5.09 13.09 17.05
C ARG A 382 -5.56 14.26 16.19
N ALA A 383 -4.83 14.56 15.11
CA ALA A 383 -5.20 15.63 14.19
C ALA A 383 -6.57 15.35 13.55
N PHE A 384 -6.80 14.11 13.12
CA PHE A 384 -8.08 13.69 12.55
C PHE A 384 -9.17 13.55 13.60
N ALA A 385 -8.84 13.02 14.78
CA ALA A 385 -9.75 12.99 15.93
C ALA A 385 -10.31 14.38 16.28
N ASN A 386 -9.43 15.40 16.29
CA ASN A 386 -9.82 16.79 16.55
C ASN A 386 -10.66 17.38 15.41
N TYR A 387 -10.39 16.99 14.16
CA TYR A 387 -11.22 17.39 13.02
C TYR A 387 -12.64 16.81 13.13
N LEU A 388 -12.76 15.49 13.35
CA LEU A 388 -14.06 14.83 13.53
C LEU A 388 -14.85 15.46 14.68
N TRP A 389 -14.17 15.79 15.78
CA TRP A 389 -14.79 16.49 16.90
C TRP A 389 -15.43 17.82 16.46
N ARG A 390 -14.70 18.67 15.72
CA ARG A 390 -15.19 19.97 15.24
C ARG A 390 -16.40 19.83 14.32
N GLU A 391 -16.34 18.91 13.35
CA GLU A 391 -17.46 18.63 12.44
C GLU A 391 -18.72 18.15 13.18
N THR A 392 -18.55 17.36 14.25
CA THR A 392 -19.69 16.88 15.04
C THR A 392 -20.27 17.93 15.99
N THR A 393 -19.51 18.96 16.37
CA THR A 393 -19.99 20.04 17.25
C THR A 393 -20.59 21.24 16.50
N ASP A 394 -20.26 21.41 15.23
CA ASP A 394 -20.76 22.49 14.37
C ASP A 394 -22.04 22.10 13.57
N ARG A 395 -22.61 20.91 13.85
CA ARG A 395 -23.94 20.46 13.41
C ARG A 395 -24.91 20.44 14.58
#